data_AF-A0A225VE28-F1
#
_entry.id   AF-A0A225VE28-F1
#
_cell.length_a   1.000
_cell.length_b   1.000
_cell.length_c   1.000
_cell.angle_alpha   90.00
_cell.angle_beta   90.00
_cell.angle_gamma   90.00
#
_symmetry.space_group_name_H-M   'P 1'
#
loop_
_entity.id
_entity.type
_entity.pdbx_description
1 polymer ?
#
loop_
_entity_poly.entity_id
_entity_poly.type
_entity_poly.pdbx_seq_one_letter_code
_entity_poly.pdbx_strand_id
1 'polypeptide(L)'
;MTGKALLVSTVMGDAEDAQFNAFERVFGDDNKYIYLMWFYHLVAKVVEKRKECQKRQKIVYFEAYTMFTLVEYIEFVRVNVVAWRDSPETKEFAEYFVNQWLQGKFVRWQCFHTVGGFASTNNPAEQFNKKLKRDYTLRQRLTMGTLLQQLLSCCHNESSSMKGFRVQVEPSSLLQRRTKDLASLAFSTKLPYS
;
A
#
# COMPACT_ATOMS: atom_id res chain seq x y z
N MET A 1 -4.84 -5.14 31.56
CA MET A 1 -3.67 -4.41 31.00
C MET A 1 -2.44 -4.85 31.76
N THR A 2 -1.31 -5.10 31.09
CA THR A 2 -0.11 -5.73 31.68
C THR A 2 0.86 -4.77 32.37
N GLY A 3 0.57 -3.46 32.41
CA GLY A 3 1.41 -2.43 33.06
C GLY A 3 2.77 -2.18 32.40
N LYS A 4 3.09 -2.90 31.32
CA LYS A 4 4.35 -2.74 30.57
C LYS A 4 4.21 -1.60 29.56
N ALA A 5 5.28 -0.82 29.41
CA ALA A 5 5.37 0.18 28.35
C ALA A 5 5.23 -0.48 26.98
N LEU A 6 4.44 0.15 26.10
CA LEU A 6 4.28 -0.31 24.73
C LEU A 6 5.55 0.02 23.95
N LEU A 7 6.25 -1.02 23.49
CA LEU A 7 7.41 -0.87 22.61
C LEU A 7 6.98 -1.05 21.15
N VAL A 8 7.18 -0.03 20.32
CA VAL A 8 6.85 -0.05 18.90
C VAL A 8 8.13 -0.14 18.08
N SER A 9 8.30 -1.24 17.36
CA SER A 9 9.43 -1.43 16.43
C SER A 9 9.11 -0.98 15.01
N THR A 10 7.84 -1.07 14.60
CA THR A 10 7.39 -0.77 13.24
C THR A 10 5.99 -0.20 13.27
N VAL A 11 5.76 0.86 12.49
CA VAL A 11 4.43 1.40 12.21
C VAL A 11 4.23 1.41 10.71
N MET A 12 3.01 1.13 10.26
CA MET A 12 2.62 1.24 8.86
C MET A 12 1.57 2.33 8.74
N GLY A 13 1.76 3.24 7.79
CA GLY A 13 0.85 4.34 7.59
C GLY A 13 1.00 4.97 6.22
N ASP A 14 0.23 6.03 6.04
CA ASP A 14 0.15 6.71 4.75
C ASP A 14 1.37 7.61 4.57
N ALA A 15 1.60 8.05 3.33
CA ALA A 15 2.55 9.11 3.04
C ALA A 15 1.95 10.49 3.40
N GLU A 16 1.62 10.70 4.67
CA GLU A 16 0.99 11.92 5.18
C GLU A 16 1.74 12.48 6.39
N ASP A 17 2.12 13.75 6.31
CA ASP A 17 2.89 14.44 7.36
C ASP A 17 2.15 14.50 8.70
N ALA A 18 0.84 14.73 8.68
CA ALA A 18 0.04 14.79 9.89
C ALA A 18 0.08 13.46 10.66
N GLN A 19 -0.04 12.34 9.96
CA GLN A 19 0.04 11.00 10.56
C GLN A 19 1.45 10.73 11.12
N PHE A 20 2.49 11.00 10.32
CA PHE A 20 3.87 10.83 10.73
C PHE A 20 4.19 11.66 11.98
N ASN A 21 3.88 12.96 11.95
CA ASN A 21 4.20 13.88 13.03
C ASN A 21 3.41 13.57 14.30
N ALA A 22 2.15 13.14 14.18
CA ALA A 22 1.36 12.71 15.33
C ALA A 22 1.94 11.45 15.97
N PHE A 23 2.37 10.49 15.15
CA PHE A 23 2.99 9.26 15.65
C PHE A 23 4.34 9.55 16.33
N GLU A 24 5.21 10.33 15.67
CA GLU A 24 6.50 10.75 16.20
C GLU A 24 6.35 11.46 17.55
N ARG A 25 5.37 12.36 17.67
CA ARG A 25 5.11 13.09 18.91
C ARG A 25 4.69 12.20 20.09
N VAL A 26 4.01 11.08 19.81
CA VAL A 26 3.47 10.21 20.87
C VAL A 26 4.43 9.08 21.22
N PHE A 27 5.14 8.54 20.23
CA PHE A 27 5.93 7.32 20.39
C PHE A 27 7.43 7.52 20.13
N GLY A 28 7.86 8.63 19.54
CA GLY A 28 9.24 8.82 19.09
C GLY A 28 10.28 8.86 20.21
N ASP A 29 9.96 9.51 21.34
CA ASP A 29 10.89 9.63 22.47
C ASP A 29 11.18 8.27 23.13
N ASP A 30 10.16 7.43 23.24
CA ASP A 30 10.22 6.14 23.93
C ASP A 30 10.60 4.97 22.99
N ASN A 31 10.59 5.19 21.67
CA ASN A 31 10.72 4.09 20.70
C ASN A 31 11.63 4.43 19.52
N LYS A 32 12.51 3.50 19.20
CA LYS A 32 13.17 3.45 17.89
C LYS A 32 12.33 2.60 16.96
N TYR A 33 11.60 3.24 16.06
CA TYR A 33 10.67 2.56 15.17
C TYR A 33 10.97 2.82 13.68
N ILE A 34 10.47 1.93 12.83
CA ILE A 34 10.49 2.08 11.38
C ILE A 34 9.10 2.48 10.90
N TYR A 35 8.97 3.64 10.27
CA TYR A 35 7.77 4.02 9.54
C TYR A 35 7.78 3.37 8.15
N LEU A 36 6.91 2.40 7.93
CA LEU A 36 6.69 1.75 6.65
C LEU A 36 5.58 2.48 5.89
N MET A 37 5.94 3.03 4.72
CA MET A 37 4.98 3.59 3.79
C MET A 37 4.21 2.47 3.13
N TRP A 38 2.89 2.60 3.15
CA TRP A 38 2.00 1.59 2.66
C TRP A 38 1.92 1.51 1.12
N PHE A 39 2.33 0.36 0.57
CA PHE A 39 2.39 0.11 -0.88
C PHE A 39 1.08 0.34 -1.66
N TYR A 40 -0.10 0.11 -1.05
CA TYR A 40 -1.38 0.39 -1.74
C TYR A 40 -1.51 1.87 -2.08
N HIS A 41 -1.10 2.78 -1.19
CA HIS A 41 -1.18 4.21 -1.46
C HIS A 41 -0.26 4.64 -2.58
N LEU A 42 0.93 4.04 -2.66
CA LEU A 42 1.80 4.20 -3.83
C LEU A 42 1.08 3.73 -5.09
N VAL A 43 0.54 2.52 -5.12
CA VAL A 43 -0.17 1.99 -6.30
C VAL A 43 -1.38 2.86 -6.67
N ALA A 44 -2.17 3.30 -5.69
CA ALA A 44 -3.32 4.19 -5.90
C ALA A 44 -2.89 5.52 -6.52
N LYS A 45 -1.79 6.12 -6.02
CA LYS A 45 -1.23 7.36 -6.59
C LYS A 45 -0.61 7.15 -7.96
N VAL A 46 0.00 6.00 -8.23
CA VAL A 46 0.45 5.62 -9.57
C VAL A 46 -0.75 5.49 -10.53
N VAL A 47 -1.86 4.89 -10.11
CA VAL A 47 -3.09 4.79 -10.92
C VAL A 47 -3.64 6.17 -11.30
N GLU A 48 -3.55 7.14 -10.39
CA GLU A 48 -3.93 8.53 -10.64
C GLU A 48 -2.94 9.19 -11.61
N LYS A 49 -1.64 9.15 -11.29
CA LYS A 49 -0.60 9.91 -12.00
C LYS A 49 -0.19 9.35 -13.35
N ARG A 50 -0.27 8.04 -13.56
CA ARG A 50 0.03 7.41 -14.85
C ARG A 50 -0.83 7.92 -16.01
N LYS A 51 -1.98 8.55 -15.73
CA LYS A 51 -2.86 9.13 -16.76
C LYS A 51 -2.15 10.19 -17.59
N GLU A 52 -1.14 10.84 -17.00
CA GLU A 52 -0.28 11.84 -17.63
C GLU A 52 0.72 11.17 -18.60
N CYS A 53 0.95 9.84 -18.50
CA CYS A 53 1.94 9.09 -19.29
C CYS A 53 1.50 8.69 -20.71
N GLN A 54 0.53 9.39 -21.30
CA GLN A 54 0.07 9.20 -22.68
C GLN A 54 -0.15 7.73 -23.10
N LYS A 55 0.64 7.18 -24.03
CA LYS A 55 0.54 5.78 -24.50
C LYS A 55 1.20 4.77 -23.55
N ARG A 56 2.05 5.23 -22.63
CA ARG A 56 2.84 4.41 -21.70
C ARG A 56 2.15 4.17 -20.34
N GLN A 57 0.92 4.62 -20.12
CA GLN A 57 0.24 4.44 -18.82
C GLN A 57 0.18 2.97 -18.36
N LYS A 58 -0.05 2.05 -19.32
CA LYS A 58 -0.16 0.61 -19.02
C LYS A 58 1.16 0.02 -18.55
N ILE A 59 2.27 0.40 -19.19
CA ILE A 59 3.61 -0.12 -18.84
C ILE A 59 4.07 0.45 -17.50
N VAL A 60 3.89 1.76 -17.28
CA VAL A 60 4.20 2.41 -15.99
C VAL A 60 3.45 1.75 -14.83
N TYR A 61 2.16 1.44 -15.03
CA TYR A 61 1.40 0.73 -14.01
C TYR A 61 1.91 -0.69 -13.77
N PHE A 62 2.19 -1.43 -14.84
CA PHE A 62 2.69 -2.80 -14.74
C PHE A 62 4.02 -2.84 -13.97
N GLU A 63 4.97 -2.00 -14.35
CA GLU A 63 6.30 -1.89 -13.73
C GLU A 63 6.19 -1.46 -12.25
N ALA A 64 5.31 -0.50 -11.93
CA ALA A 64 5.10 -0.11 -10.54
C ALA A 64 4.41 -1.20 -9.70
N TYR A 65 3.43 -1.91 -10.28
CA TYR A 65 2.69 -2.95 -9.57
C TYR A 65 3.53 -4.21 -9.34
N THR A 66 4.44 -4.53 -10.27
CA THR A 66 5.35 -5.68 -10.16
C THR A 66 6.46 -5.48 -9.15
N MET A 67 6.63 -4.29 -8.55
CA MET A 67 7.50 -4.10 -7.37
C MET A 67 7.26 -5.13 -6.28
N PHE A 68 5.99 -5.52 -6.07
CA PHE A 68 5.64 -6.52 -5.05
C PHE A 68 6.25 -7.91 -5.31
N THR A 69 6.63 -8.18 -6.57
CA THR A 69 7.28 -9.43 -6.98
C THR A 69 8.80 -9.31 -7.09
N LEU A 70 9.33 -8.09 -7.02
CA LEU A 70 10.78 -7.87 -7.09
C LEU A 70 11.40 -8.15 -5.74
N VAL A 71 12.57 -8.79 -5.78
CA VAL A 71 13.34 -9.11 -4.58
C VAL A 71 14.16 -7.90 -4.12
N GLU A 72 14.52 -6.99 -5.02
CA GLU A 72 15.47 -5.92 -4.74
C GLU A 72 14.95 -4.54 -5.13
N TYR A 73 14.85 -3.65 -4.14
CA TYR A 73 14.50 -2.24 -4.29
C TYR A 73 15.43 -1.50 -5.26
N ILE A 74 16.74 -1.76 -5.18
CA ILE A 74 17.74 -1.07 -6.00
C ILE A 74 17.54 -1.42 -7.48
N GLU A 75 17.25 -2.68 -7.79
CA GLU A 75 17.03 -3.13 -9.14
C GLU A 75 15.77 -2.52 -9.75
N PHE A 76 14.69 -2.42 -8.95
CA PHE A 76 13.49 -1.70 -9.38
C PHE A 76 13.81 -0.27 -9.84
N VAL A 77 14.58 0.48 -9.03
CA VAL A 77 14.93 1.88 -9.33
C VAL A 77 15.82 1.95 -10.57
N ARG A 78 16.84 1.09 -10.67
CA ARG A 78 17.78 1.09 -11.81
C ARG A 78 17.10 0.79 -13.14
N VAL A 79 16.17 -0.16 -13.18
CA VAL A 79 15.54 -0.59 -14.44
C VAL A 79 14.40 0.35 -14.82
N ASN A 80 13.44 0.57 -13.91
CA ASN A 80 12.18 1.21 -14.29
C ASN A 80 12.27 2.74 -14.24
N VAL A 81 12.84 3.30 -13.17
CA VAL A 81 12.87 4.76 -12.99
C VAL A 81 13.80 5.43 -14.00
N VAL A 82 14.92 4.78 -14.34
CA VAL A 82 15.82 5.25 -15.41
C VAL A 82 15.10 5.23 -16.75
N ALA A 83 14.50 4.09 -17.13
CA ALA A 83 13.76 3.98 -18.38
C ALA A 83 12.60 4.99 -18.49
N TRP A 84 11.92 5.29 -17.36
CA TRP A 84 10.88 6.32 -17.34
C TRP A 84 11.42 7.72 -17.59
N ARG A 85 12.62 8.05 -17.11
CA ARG A 85 13.25 9.36 -17.34
C ARG A 85 13.70 9.55 -18.78
N ASP A 86 14.12 8.48 -19.44
CA ASP A 86 14.63 8.53 -20.81
C ASP A 86 13.52 8.71 -21.86
N SER A 87 12.25 8.45 -21.51
CA SER A 87 11.11 8.68 -22.41
C SER A 87 10.43 10.03 -22.12
N PRO A 88 10.25 10.91 -23.13
CA PRO A 88 9.52 12.17 -22.96
C PRO A 88 8.11 12.01 -22.36
N GLU A 89 7.43 10.91 -22.67
CA GLU A 89 6.06 10.62 -22.23
C GLU A 89 5.96 10.20 -20.76
N THR A 90 7.07 9.79 -20.13
CA THR A 90 7.08 9.33 -18.73
C THR A 90 8.03 10.13 -17.85
N LYS A 91 8.80 11.06 -18.41
CA LYS A 91 9.81 11.83 -17.69
C LYS A 91 9.23 12.59 -16.50
N GLU A 92 8.13 13.32 -16.69
CA GLU A 92 7.47 14.06 -15.60
C GLU A 92 6.97 13.12 -14.50
N PHE A 93 6.41 11.97 -14.88
CA PHE A 93 6.01 10.94 -13.93
C PHE A 93 7.22 10.40 -13.15
N ALA A 94 8.36 10.19 -13.81
CA ALA A 94 9.58 9.70 -13.16
C ALA A 94 10.14 10.71 -12.15
N GLU A 95 10.13 12.00 -12.49
CA GLU A 95 10.52 13.10 -11.60
C GLU A 95 9.58 13.18 -10.38
N TYR A 96 8.27 13.15 -10.63
CA TYR A 96 7.26 13.03 -9.57
C TYR A 96 7.54 11.82 -8.67
N PHE A 97 7.77 10.65 -9.27
CA PHE A 97 7.91 9.40 -8.55
C PHE A 97 9.14 9.42 -7.64
N VAL A 98 10.26 9.96 -8.14
CA VAL A 98 11.48 10.12 -7.36
C VAL A 98 11.27 11.06 -6.18
N ASN A 99 10.68 12.23 -6.44
CA ASN A 99 10.51 13.25 -5.40
C ASN A 99 9.54 12.81 -4.31
N GLN A 100 8.51 12.03 -4.65
CA GLN A 100 7.50 11.60 -3.69
C GLN A 100 7.83 10.28 -2.98
N TRP A 101 8.41 9.31 -3.71
CA TRP A 101 8.50 7.94 -3.20
C TRP A 101 9.93 7.47 -2.94
N LEU A 102 10.95 8.14 -3.50
CA LEU A 102 12.37 7.77 -3.33
C LEU A 102 13.15 8.79 -2.48
N GLN A 103 12.53 9.91 -2.12
CA GLN A 103 13.14 10.94 -1.28
C GLN A 103 12.27 11.25 -0.04
N GLY A 104 12.90 11.78 1.00
CA GLY A 104 12.23 12.15 2.24
C GLY A 104 11.97 10.96 3.18
N LYS A 105 10.87 11.06 3.95
CA LYS A 105 10.58 10.13 5.07
C LYS A 105 9.73 8.92 4.68
N PHE A 106 9.07 8.94 3.53
CA PHE A 106 8.12 7.90 3.09
C PHE A 106 8.73 6.90 2.09
N VAL A 107 10.05 6.71 2.16
CA VAL A 107 10.82 5.88 1.21
C VAL A 107 10.85 4.40 1.56
N ARG A 108 10.52 4.04 2.80
CA ARG A 108 10.56 2.65 3.26
C ARG A 108 9.24 1.97 2.92
N TRP A 109 9.12 1.48 1.69
CA TRP A 109 7.89 0.85 1.24
C TRP A 109 7.69 -0.53 1.86
N GLN A 110 6.46 -0.80 2.31
CA GLN A 110 6.07 -2.07 2.93
C GLN A 110 6.52 -3.30 2.12
N CYS A 111 6.37 -3.28 0.81
CA CYS A 111 6.68 -4.43 -0.05
C CYS A 111 8.16 -4.86 0.01
N PHE A 112 9.09 -3.96 0.29
CA PHE A 112 10.53 -4.27 0.38
C PHE A 112 11.04 -4.37 1.82
N HIS A 113 10.41 -3.66 2.77
CA HIS A 113 10.95 -3.48 4.12
C HIS A 113 10.15 -4.18 5.23
N THR A 114 9.08 -4.91 4.88
CA THR A 114 8.39 -5.76 5.86
C THR A 114 9.25 -6.95 6.22
N VAL A 115 9.54 -7.12 7.51
CA VAL A 115 10.29 -8.28 8.02
C VAL A 115 9.50 -9.57 7.75
N GLY A 116 10.19 -10.67 7.45
CA GLY A 116 9.57 -11.98 7.29
C GLY A 116 8.69 -12.37 8.49
N GLY A 117 7.53 -12.97 8.22
CA GLY A 117 6.55 -13.35 9.25
C GLY A 117 5.50 -12.27 9.58
N PHE A 118 5.63 -11.06 9.04
CA PHE A 118 4.61 -10.01 9.14
C PHE A 118 3.77 -9.92 7.87
N ALA A 119 2.56 -9.35 8.00
CA ALA A 119 1.67 -9.16 6.86
C ALA A 119 2.28 -8.16 5.86
N SER A 120 2.80 -8.67 4.75
CA SER A 120 3.33 -7.88 3.62
C SER A 120 2.22 -7.30 2.73
N THR A 121 0.97 -7.74 2.94
CA THR A 121 -0.21 -7.15 2.32
C THR A 121 -1.19 -6.76 3.40
N ASN A 122 -1.77 -5.57 3.30
CA ASN A 122 -2.76 -5.11 4.26
C ASN A 122 -4.15 -4.96 3.62
N ASN A 123 -4.43 -5.78 2.60
CA ASN A 123 -5.78 -6.00 2.10
C ASN A 123 -6.81 -6.17 3.25
N PRO A 124 -6.48 -6.76 4.42
CA PRO A 124 -7.40 -6.76 5.56
C PRO A 124 -7.83 -5.36 6.05
N ALA A 125 -6.92 -4.38 6.12
CA ALA A 125 -7.23 -3.04 6.62
C ALA A 125 -8.15 -2.27 5.67
N GLU A 126 -7.89 -2.29 4.36
CA GLU A 126 -8.79 -1.66 3.37
C GLU A 126 -10.13 -2.37 3.26
N GLN A 127 -10.12 -3.70 3.25
CA GLN A 127 -11.37 -4.46 3.22
C GLN A 127 -12.21 -4.19 4.46
N PHE A 128 -11.56 -4.07 5.62
CA PHE A 128 -12.22 -3.69 6.86
C PHE A 128 -12.77 -2.26 6.78
N ASN A 129 -11.97 -1.28 6.35
CA ASN A 129 -12.42 0.10 6.15
C ASN A 129 -13.60 0.19 5.19
N LYS A 130 -13.58 -0.60 4.11
CA LYS A 130 -14.67 -0.67 3.13
C LYS A 130 -15.93 -1.28 3.74
N LYS A 131 -15.80 -2.34 4.54
CA LYS A 131 -16.92 -2.96 5.28
C LYS A 131 -17.51 -1.98 6.28
N LEU A 132 -16.66 -1.33 7.09
CA LEU A 132 -17.06 -0.32 8.08
C LEU A 132 -17.83 0.83 7.42
N LYS A 133 -17.28 1.40 6.34
CA LYS A 133 -17.91 2.49 5.58
C LYS A 133 -19.24 2.07 4.94
N ARG A 134 -19.36 0.82 4.49
CA ARG A 134 -20.56 0.31 3.82
C ARG A 134 -21.66 -0.04 4.81
N ASP A 135 -21.34 -0.75 5.88
CA ASP A 135 -22.33 -1.45 6.71
C ASP A 135 -22.67 -0.67 7.99
N TYR A 136 -21.75 0.16 8.49
CA TYR A 136 -21.92 0.80 9.80
C TYR A 136 -22.04 2.32 9.70
N THR A 137 -21.24 2.96 8.86
CA THR A 137 -21.33 4.42 8.68
C THR A 137 -22.20 4.83 7.51
N LEU A 138 -22.59 3.89 6.64
CA LEU A 138 -23.33 4.15 5.40
C LEU A 138 -22.70 5.27 4.55
N ARG A 139 -21.37 5.40 4.62
CA ARG A 139 -20.56 6.46 3.98
C ARG A 139 -20.93 7.88 4.43
N GLN A 140 -21.55 8.03 5.59
CA GLN A 140 -21.87 9.31 6.21
C GLN A 140 -20.85 9.68 7.29
N ARG A 141 -20.70 10.99 7.53
CA ARG A 141 -19.91 11.51 8.64
C ARG A 141 -20.77 11.47 9.91
N LEU A 142 -20.32 10.73 10.92
CA LEU A 142 -21.02 10.57 12.18
C LEU A 142 -20.41 11.47 13.26
N THR A 143 -21.21 11.79 14.29
CA THR A 143 -20.68 12.38 15.53
C THR A 143 -19.86 11.35 16.29
N MET A 144 -18.93 11.78 17.15
CA MET A 144 -18.05 10.87 17.89
C MET A 144 -18.82 9.82 18.71
N GLY A 145 -19.91 10.22 19.38
CA GLY A 145 -20.74 9.28 20.15
C GLY A 145 -21.37 8.19 19.28
N THR A 146 -21.97 8.57 18.15
CA THR A 146 -22.57 7.62 17.21
C THR A 146 -21.51 6.74 16.55
N LEU A 147 -20.34 7.29 16.21
CA LEU A 147 -19.23 6.52 15.64
C LEU A 147 -18.76 5.43 16.62
N LEU A 148 -18.59 5.76 17.90
CA LEU A 148 -18.19 4.79 18.92
C LEU A 148 -19.22 3.66 19.08
N GLN A 149 -20.51 3.98 19.04
CA GLN A 149 -21.59 2.97 19.06
C GLN A 149 -21.57 2.05 17.84
N GLN A 150 -21.31 2.60 16.64
CA GLN A 150 -21.18 1.82 15.42
C GLN A 150 -19.94 0.92 15.44
N LEU A 151 -18.80 1.41 15.96
CA LEU A 151 -17.60 0.61 16.16
C LEU A 151 -17.83 -0.53 17.16
N LEU A 152 -18.52 -0.27 18.27
CA LEU A 152 -18.87 -1.30 19.25
C LEU A 152 -19.80 -2.38 18.64
N SER A 153 -20.81 -1.95 17.89
CA SER A 153 -21.69 -2.87 17.15
C SER A 153 -20.90 -3.72 16.16
N CYS A 154 -19.93 -3.12 15.47
CA CYS A 154 -19.03 -3.84 14.59
C CYS A 154 -18.23 -4.91 15.34
N CYS A 155 -17.62 -4.56 16.47
CA CYS A 155 -16.88 -5.52 17.29
C CYS A 155 -17.77 -6.69 17.74
N HIS A 156 -18.99 -6.42 18.20
CA HIS A 156 -19.93 -7.48 18.60
C HIS A 156 -20.28 -8.41 17.43
N ASN A 157 -20.60 -7.86 16.26
CA ASN A 157 -20.91 -8.64 15.07
C ASN A 157 -19.73 -9.48 14.59
N GLU A 158 -18.51 -8.93 14.54
CA GLU A 158 -17.32 -9.70 14.16
C GLU A 158 -17.03 -10.80 15.19
N SER A 159 -17.17 -10.51 16.50
CA SER A 159 -16.94 -11.49 17.57
C SER A 159 -17.93 -12.65 17.56
N SER A 160 -19.13 -12.42 17.02
CA SER A 160 -20.18 -13.44 16.87
C SER A 160 -20.04 -14.25 15.57
N SER A 161 -19.08 -13.88 14.70
CA SER A 161 -18.86 -14.57 13.43
C SER A 161 -18.17 -15.92 13.67
N MET A 162 -18.81 -17.01 13.24
CA MET A 162 -18.20 -18.36 13.26
C MET A 162 -17.13 -18.57 12.18
N LYS A 163 -16.68 -17.51 11.49
CA LYS A 163 -15.62 -17.62 10.49
C LYS A 163 -14.29 -17.90 11.18
N GLY A 164 -13.83 -19.14 11.10
CA GLY A 164 -12.52 -19.54 11.61
C GLY A 164 -11.37 -18.78 10.97
N PHE A 165 -10.27 -18.65 11.71
CA PHE A 165 -9.02 -18.10 11.17
C PHE A 165 -8.46 -19.06 10.11
N ARG A 166 -8.23 -18.53 8.90
CA ARG A 166 -7.53 -19.28 7.85
C ARG A 166 -6.04 -19.25 8.16
N VAL A 167 -5.46 -20.43 8.37
CA VAL A 167 -4.02 -20.61 8.65
C VAL A 167 -3.22 -20.71 7.35
N GLN A 168 -3.86 -21.11 6.26
CA GLN A 168 -3.22 -21.22 4.94
C GLN A 168 -3.50 -20.00 4.06
N VAL A 169 -2.48 -19.59 3.32
CA VAL A 169 -2.56 -18.49 2.36
C VAL A 169 -3.19 -19.01 1.07
N GLU A 170 -4.43 -18.63 0.80
CA GLU A 170 -5.10 -18.92 -0.48
C GLU A 170 -5.28 -17.63 -1.29
N PRO A 171 -4.74 -17.56 -2.52
CA PRO A 171 -4.96 -16.39 -3.38
C PRO A 171 -6.41 -16.36 -3.86
N SER A 172 -7.10 -15.24 -3.63
CA SER A 172 -8.47 -15.05 -4.15
C SER A 172 -8.54 -15.14 -5.68
N SER A 173 -9.67 -15.60 -6.22
CA SER A 173 -9.91 -15.68 -7.66
C SER A 173 -9.72 -14.33 -8.38
N LEU A 174 -10.07 -13.22 -7.72
CA LEU A 174 -9.83 -11.88 -8.23
C LEU A 174 -8.34 -11.55 -8.36
N LEU A 175 -7.53 -11.91 -7.36
CA LEU A 175 -6.08 -11.73 -7.41
C LEU A 175 -5.48 -12.58 -8.54
N GLN A 176 -5.89 -13.84 -8.64
CA GLN A 176 -5.45 -14.72 -9.72
C GLN A 176 -5.77 -14.15 -11.11
N ARG A 177 -6.99 -13.61 -11.30
CA ARG A 177 -7.38 -12.96 -12.57
C ARG A 177 -6.52 -11.74 -12.86
N ARG A 178 -6.35 -10.84 -11.88
CA ARG A 178 -5.52 -9.62 -12.05
C ARG A 178 -4.08 -9.96 -12.40
N THR A 179 -3.49 -10.99 -11.78
CA THR A 179 -2.14 -11.45 -12.13
C THR A 179 -2.06 -11.94 -13.57
N LYS A 180 -3.07 -12.68 -14.05
CA LYS A 180 -3.15 -13.10 -15.46
C LYS A 180 -3.29 -11.92 -16.42
N ASP A 181 -4.12 -10.94 -16.08
CA ASP A 181 -4.30 -9.71 -16.87
C ASP A 181 -3.02 -8.87 -16.91
N LEU A 182 -2.25 -8.83 -15.82
CA LEU A 182 -0.95 -8.16 -15.78
C LEU A 182 0.10 -8.89 -16.61
N ALA A 183 0.12 -10.23 -16.54
CA ALA A 183 1.04 -11.03 -17.35
C ALA A 183 0.80 -10.82 -18.85
N SER A 184 -0.45 -10.76 -19.30
CA SER A 184 -0.76 -10.53 -20.72
C SER A 184 -0.33 -9.14 -21.22
N LEU A 185 -0.33 -8.12 -20.35
CA LEU A 185 0.21 -6.79 -20.66
C LEU A 185 1.73 -6.83 -20.87
N ALA A 186 2.46 -7.63 -20.08
CA ALA A 186 3.90 -7.83 -20.24
C ALA A 186 4.25 -8.52 -21.57
N PHE A 187 3.46 -9.51 -21.97
CA PHE A 187 3.68 -10.23 -23.23
C PHE A 187 3.30 -9.40 -24.46
N SER A 188 2.33 -8.49 -24.34
CA SER A 188 1.92 -7.59 -25.43
C SER A 188 2.89 -6.43 -25.66
N THR A 189 3.86 -6.21 -24.76
CA THR A 189 4.81 -5.09 -24.79
C THR A 189 6.25 -5.49 -25.06
N LYS A 190 6.53 -6.78 -25.36
CA LYS A 190 7.76 -7.17 -26.07
C LYS A 190 7.73 -6.58 -27.49
N LEU A 191 8.09 -5.32 -27.63
CA LEU A 191 8.57 -4.78 -28.89
C LEU A 191 9.91 -5.45 -29.23
N PRO A 192 10.17 -5.73 -30.52
CA PRO A 192 11.31 -6.53 -30.94
C PRO A 192 12.57 -5.67 -30.83
N TYR A 193 13.39 -5.94 -29.82
CA TYR A 193 14.81 -5.61 -29.92
C TYR A 193 15.56 -6.93 -30.08
N SER A 194 15.62 -7.33 -31.35
CA SER A 194 16.67 -8.14 -31.95
C SER A 194 17.44 -7.23 -32.88
#